data_AF-A0A9D8HJH6-F1
#
_entry.id   AF-A0A9D8HJH6-F1
#
_cell.length_a   1.000
_cell.length_b   1.000
_cell.length_c   1.000
_cell.angle_alpha   90.00
_cell.angle_beta   90.00
_cell.angle_gamma   90.00
#
_symmetry.space_group_name_H-M   'P 1'
#
loop_
_entity.id
_entity.type
_entity.pdbx_description
1 polymer ?
#
loop_
_entity_poly.entity_id
_entity_poly.type
_entity_poly.pdbx_seq_one_letter_code
_entity_poly.pdbx_strand_id
1 'polypeptide(L)'
;DPLSLLLAAPRRLQQRVGDHIWVRLVDVAAALAARRYAAEGELVLEVADAFTPEAGGRFLLRGGPDGAECSRTDRAPDLSLSSSDLAGCYLGDARLRDLAWLGRVQGAPEAVDRAQRMLHWTLAPWCSVHF
;
A
#
# COMPACT_ATOMS: atom_id res chain seq x y z
N ASP A 1 -10.09 -2.42 -15.24
CA ASP A 1 -10.46 -3.24 -16.41
C ASP A 1 -10.52 -2.37 -17.65
N PRO A 2 -9.74 -2.66 -18.72
CA PRO A 2 -9.73 -1.91 -19.97
C PRO A 2 -10.96 -2.13 -20.87
N LEU A 3 -11.93 -3.00 -20.51
CA LEU A 3 -13.11 -3.32 -21.32
C LEU A 3 -13.86 -2.09 -21.85
N SER A 4 -13.95 -1.02 -21.05
CA SER A 4 -14.61 0.22 -21.47
C SER A 4 -13.96 0.85 -22.71
N LEU A 5 -12.67 0.62 -22.97
CA LEU A 5 -11.95 1.14 -24.13
C LEU A 5 -12.31 0.39 -25.43
N LEU A 6 -12.91 -0.81 -25.34
CA LEU A 6 -13.28 -1.64 -26.49
C LEU A 6 -14.74 -1.44 -26.93
N LEU A 7 -15.57 -0.77 -26.13
CA LEU A 7 -17.00 -0.63 -26.40
C LEU A 7 -17.27 0.56 -27.34
N ALA A 8 -18.10 0.35 -28.37
CA ALA A 8 -18.56 1.42 -29.25
C ALA A 8 -19.35 2.52 -28.51
N ALA A 9 -20.01 2.17 -27.39
CA ALA A 9 -20.76 3.08 -26.53
C ALA A 9 -20.36 2.89 -25.05
N PRO A 10 -19.18 3.36 -24.62
CA PRO A 10 -18.60 3.03 -23.31
C PRO A 10 -19.45 3.53 -22.13
N ARG A 11 -20.18 4.64 -22.30
CA ARG A 11 -21.08 5.19 -21.28
C ARG A 11 -22.29 4.31 -20.97
N ARG A 12 -22.56 3.29 -21.79
CA ARG A 12 -23.63 2.32 -21.53
C ARG A 12 -23.18 1.18 -20.60
N LEU A 13 -21.87 1.02 -20.39
CA LEU A 13 -21.35 0.02 -19.46
C LEU A 13 -21.74 0.39 -18.02
N GLN A 14 -22.43 -0.52 -17.33
CA GLN A 14 -22.74 -0.38 -15.92
C GLN A 14 -21.67 -1.11 -15.10
N GLN A 15 -20.81 -0.35 -14.43
CA GLN A 15 -19.80 -0.89 -13.53
C GLN A 15 -20.32 -0.85 -12.10
N ARG A 16 -20.09 -1.94 -11.35
CA ARG A 16 -20.31 -1.98 -9.91
C ARG A 16 -18.97 -2.13 -9.23
N VAL A 17 -18.69 -1.27 -8.26
CA VAL A 17 -17.49 -1.31 -7.43
C VAL A 17 -17.89 -1.80 -6.05
N GLY A 18 -17.17 -2.78 -5.53
CA GLY A 18 -17.36 -3.34 -4.20
C GLY A 18 -16.08 -4.02 -3.74
N ASP A 19 -15.98 -4.25 -2.44
CA ASP A 19 -14.83 -4.91 -1.83
C ASP A 19 -14.84 -6.42 -2.14
N HIS A 20 -13.65 -7.01 -2.26
CA HIS A 20 -13.50 -8.45 -2.52
C HIS A 20 -12.45 -9.09 -1.62
N ILE A 21 -11.21 -8.61 -1.65
CA ILE A 21 -10.13 -9.10 -0.77
C ILE A 21 -9.85 -8.06 0.31
N TRP A 22 -9.76 -8.56 1.55
CA TRP A 22 -9.27 -7.81 2.71
C TRP A 22 -7.94 -8.41 3.13
N VAL A 23 -6.95 -7.55 3.39
CA VAL A 23 -5.61 -7.98 3.80
C VAL A 23 -5.40 -7.63 5.27
N ARG A 24 -4.77 -8.54 6.01
CA ARG A 24 -4.17 -8.24 7.32
C ARG A 24 -2.71 -8.66 7.29
N LEU A 25 -1.83 -7.72 7.60
CA LEU A 25 -0.39 -7.99 7.69
C LEU A 25 -0.11 -8.57 9.08
N VAL A 26 0.20 -9.86 9.15
CA VAL A 26 0.54 -10.55 10.42
C VAL A 26 1.99 -10.24 10.81
N ASP A 27 2.88 -10.26 9.83
CA ASP A 27 4.27 -9.83 9.96
C ASP A 27 4.52 -8.72 8.93
N VAL A 28 4.60 -7.48 9.41
CA VAL A 28 4.77 -6.29 8.56
C VAL A 28 6.11 -6.33 7.82
N ALA A 29 7.19 -6.70 8.50
CA ALA A 29 8.52 -6.71 7.90
C ALA A 29 8.61 -7.80 6.82
N ALA A 30 8.17 -9.02 7.13
CA ALA A 30 8.19 -10.12 6.17
C ALA A 30 7.29 -9.83 4.96
N ALA A 31 6.10 -9.26 5.17
CA ALA A 31 5.20 -8.91 4.08
C ALA A 31 5.82 -7.85 3.15
N LEU A 32 6.35 -6.76 3.72
CA LEU A 32 6.97 -5.70 2.91
C LEU A 32 8.23 -6.18 2.17
N ALA A 33 9.02 -7.07 2.76
CA ALA A 33 10.18 -7.68 2.09
C ALA A 33 9.77 -8.68 0.99
N ALA A 34 8.60 -9.31 1.08
CA ALA A 34 8.15 -10.33 0.13
C ALA A 34 7.68 -9.77 -1.23
N ARG A 35 7.42 -8.46 -1.32
CA ARG A 35 6.96 -7.82 -2.57
C ARG A 35 8.03 -6.96 -3.23
N ARG A 36 7.85 -6.73 -4.52
CA ARG A 36 8.61 -5.72 -5.30
C ARG A 36 7.88 -4.37 -5.29
N TYR A 37 8.63 -3.33 -5.59
CA TYR A 37 8.15 -1.94 -5.61
C TYR A 37 8.41 -1.32 -6.99
N ALA A 38 7.51 -0.46 -7.46
CA ALA A 38 7.60 0.09 -8.82
C ALA A 38 8.73 1.13 -8.98
N ALA A 39 9.16 1.73 -7.88
CA ALA A 39 10.24 2.71 -7.83
C ALA A 39 11.22 2.36 -6.72
N GLU A 40 12.50 2.62 -6.94
CA GLU A 40 13.51 2.55 -5.89
C GLU A 40 13.24 3.59 -4.81
N GLY A 41 13.42 3.20 -3.55
CA GLY A 41 13.36 4.13 -2.44
C GLY A 41 13.62 3.51 -1.09
N GLU A 42 13.80 4.40 -0.11
CA GLU A 42 13.92 4.09 1.30
C GLU A 42 12.88 4.89 2.09
N LEU A 43 12.21 4.22 3.03
CA LEU A 43 11.22 4.81 3.94
C LEU A 43 11.32 4.18 5.32
N VAL A 44 11.15 4.98 6.37
CA VAL A 44 10.83 4.50 7.71
C VAL A 44 9.33 4.67 7.95
N LEU A 45 8.62 3.56 8.15
CA LEU A 45 7.19 3.53 8.42
C LEU A 45 6.94 3.26 9.91
N GLU A 46 6.24 4.15 10.60
CA GLU A 46 5.63 3.86 11.90
C GLU A 46 4.23 3.29 11.67
N VAL A 47 4.05 2.01 12.00
CA VAL A 47 2.79 1.30 11.82
C VAL A 47 2.14 1.10 13.18
N ALA A 48 0.96 1.70 13.38
CA ALA A 48 0.14 1.46 14.56
C ALA A 48 -0.84 0.31 14.29
N ASP A 49 -0.79 -0.74 15.12
CA ASP A 49 -1.80 -1.81 15.14
C ASP A 49 -2.53 -1.80 16.48
N ALA A 50 -3.81 -1.43 16.45
CA ALA A 50 -4.63 -1.33 17.66
C ALA A 50 -5.10 -2.71 18.18
N PHE A 51 -5.08 -3.75 17.34
CA PHE A 51 -5.53 -5.09 17.69
C PHE A 51 -4.38 -5.98 18.17
N THR A 52 -3.20 -5.79 17.60
CA THR A 52 -1.97 -6.55 17.90
C THR A 52 -0.79 -5.57 18.01
N PRO A 53 -0.66 -4.82 19.12
CA PRO A 53 0.34 -3.76 19.26
C PRO A 53 1.79 -4.21 18.96
N GLU A 54 2.13 -5.46 19.25
CA GLU A 54 3.44 -6.06 18.99
C GLU A 54 3.76 -6.25 17.49
N ALA A 55 2.74 -6.32 16.63
CA ALA A 55 2.89 -6.37 15.18
C ALA A 55 3.19 -4.97 14.59
N GLY A 56 2.86 -3.90 15.33
CA GLY A 56 3.18 -2.53 14.98
C GLY A 56 4.61 -2.12 15.32
N GLY A 57 4.94 -0.86 15.09
CA GLY A 57 6.25 -0.26 15.36
C GLY A 57 6.89 0.34 14.11
N ARG A 58 8.20 0.57 14.17
CA ARG A 58 8.95 1.22 13.11
C ARG A 58 9.70 0.24 12.22
N PHE A 59 9.54 0.41 10.92
CA PHE A 59 10.11 -0.46 9.91
C PHE A 59 10.89 0.35 8.88
N LEU A 60 12.16 0.03 8.71
CA LEU A 60 12.97 0.53 7.60
C LEU A 60 12.69 -0.35 6.38
N LEU A 61 12.10 0.24 5.35
CA LEU A 61 11.86 -0.39 4.06
C LEU A 61 12.85 0.18 3.04
N ARG A 62 13.56 -0.72 2.35
CA ARG A 62 14.30 -0.44 1.13
C ARG A 62 13.72 -1.31 0.04
N GLY A 63 13.18 -0.71 -1.01
CA GLY A 63 12.47 -1.45 -2.04
C GLY A 63 12.69 -0.87 -3.42
N GLY A 64 12.58 -1.72 -4.43
CA GLY A 64 12.62 -1.35 -5.84
C GLY A 64 12.16 -2.49 -6.75
N PRO A 65 12.38 -2.34 -8.07
CA PRO A 65 11.97 -3.35 -9.05
C PRO A 65 12.66 -4.71 -8.87
N ASP A 66 13.86 -4.72 -8.30
CA ASP A 66 14.68 -5.93 -8.12
C ASP A 66 14.37 -6.71 -6.83
N GLY A 67 13.65 -6.09 -5.89
CA GLY A 67 13.32 -6.72 -4.61
C GLY A 67 13.16 -5.69 -3.50
N ALA A 68 13.03 -6.20 -2.29
CA ALA A 68 12.94 -5.37 -1.10
C ALA A 68 13.54 -6.04 0.12
N GLU A 69 13.98 -5.21 1.05
CA GLU A 69 14.37 -5.57 2.39
C GLU A 69 13.57 -4.71 3.36
N CYS A 70 13.08 -5.33 4.42
CA CYS A 70 12.38 -4.62 5.47
C CYS A 70 12.74 -5.19 6.84
N SER A 71 13.06 -4.31 7.77
CA SER A 71 13.45 -4.68 9.13
C SER A 71 12.98 -3.65 10.14
N ARG A 72 12.86 -4.05 11.41
CA ARG A 72 12.59 -3.13 12.51
C ARG A 72 13.74 -2.12 12.66
N THR A 73 13.42 -0.90 13.05
CA THR A 73 14.40 0.18 13.24
C THR A 73 13.99 1.13 14.37
N ASP A 74 14.95 1.81 14.98
CA ASP A 74 14.67 2.89 15.94
C ASP A 74 14.76 4.30 15.30
N ARG A 75 15.06 4.37 13.99
CA ARG A 75 15.09 5.63 13.24
C ARG A 75 13.77 6.38 13.36
N ALA A 76 13.82 7.71 13.24
CA ALA A 76 12.61 8.52 13.16
C ALA A 76 11.79 8.13 11.92
N PRO A 77 10.44 8.07 12.02
CA PRO A 77 9.60 7.70 10.89
C PRO A 77 9.50 8.83 9.87
N ASP A 78 9.50 8.44 8.59
CA ASP A 78 9.13 9.32 7.48
C ASP A 78 7.61 9.45 7.39
N LEU A 79 6.89 8.34 7.63
CA LEU A 79 5.43 8.25 7.61
C LEU A 79 4.90 7.47 8.82
N SER A 80 3.74 7.90 9.33
CA SER A 80 2.95 7.18 10.32
C SER A 80 1.58 6.83 9.76
N LEU A 81 1.11 5.60 10.00
CA LEU A 81 -0.19 5.10 9.53
C LEU A 81 -0.66 3.87 10.33
N SER A 82 -1.94 3.52 10.18
CA SER A 82 -2.46 2.28 10.77
C SER A 82 -2.08 1.03 9.97
N SER A 83 -2.04 -0.13 10.62
CA SER A 83 -1.82 -1.42 9.94
C SER A 83 -2.89 -1.71 8.89
N SER A 84 -4.14 -1.27 9.14
CA SER A 84 -5.24 -1.37 8.18
C SER A 84 -5.03 -0.47 6.94
N ASP A 85 -4.53 0.74 7.13
CA ASP A 85 -4.20 1.65 6.02
C ASP A 85 -3.06 1.12 5.17
N LEU A 86 -2.02 0.57 5.81
CA LEU A 86 -0.92 -0.09 5.12
C LEU A 86 -1.42 -1.32 4.35
N ALA A 87 -2.27 -2.15 4.95
CA ALA A 87 -2.83 -3.33 4.32
C ALA A 87 -3.68 -2.99 3.09
N GLY A 88 -4.46 -1.89 3.13
CA GLY A 88 -5.22 -1.40 1.97
C GLY A 88 -4.33 -1.00 0.78
N CYS A 89 -3.11 -0.54 1.05
CA CYS A 89 -2.15 -0.17 0.01
C CYS A 89 -1.26 -1.34 -0.44
N TYR A 90 -1.27 -2.47 0.28
CA TYR A 90 -0.27 -3.53 0.16
C TYR A 90 -0.27 -4.24 -1.19
N LEU A 91 -1.39 -4.29 -1.91
CA LEU A 91 -1.49 -5.01 -3.19
C LEU A 91 -1.29 -4.12 -4.43
N GLY A 92 -0.99 -2.83 -4.28
CA GLY A 92 -0.63 -1.96 -5.40
C GLY A 92 -1.63 -0.87 -5.78
N ASP A 93 -2.88 -0.92 -5.29
CA ASP A 93 -3.84 0.20 -5.39
C ASP A 93 -3.59 1.22 -4.26
N ALA A 94 -2.35 1.71 -4.15
CA ALA A 94 -1.96 2.61 -3.09
C ALA A 94 -2.66 3.97 -3.24
N ARG A 95 -3.30 4.44 -2.16
CA ARG A 95 -4.00 5.75 -2.08
C ARG A 95 -3.43 6.63 -0.98
N LEU A 96 -2.11 6.63 -0.83
CA LEU A 96 -1.44 7.28 0.30
C LEU A 96 -1.63 8.79 0.32
N ARG A 97 -1.73 9.44 -0.86
CA ARG A 97 -2.05 10.87 -0.94
C ARG A 97 -3.45 11.17 -0.42
N ASP A 98 -4.44 10.36 -0.80
CA ASP A 98 -5.82 10.53 -0.35
C ASP A 98 -5.91 10.27 1.16
N LEU A 99 -5.24 9.22 1.65
CA LEU A 99 -5.16 8.91 3.07
C LEU A 99 -4.46 10.02 3.87
N ALA A 100 -3.42 10.65 3.31
CA ALA A 100 -2.76 11.80 3.93
C ALA A 100 -3.69 13.01 3.98
N TRP A 101 -4.43 13.29 2.90
CA TRP A 101 -5.43 14.36 2.86
C TRP A 101 -6.54 14.15 3.89
N LEU A 102 -6.95 12.90 4.11
CA LEU A 102 -7.92 12.51 5.15
C LEU A 102 -7.32 12.46 6.57
N GLY A 103 -6.03 12.75 6.73
CA GLY A 103 -5.34 12.71 8.02
C GLY A 103 -5.14 11.30 8.58
N ARG A 104 -5.22 10.25 7.74
CA ARG A 104 -4.97 8.85 8.10
C ARG A 104 -3.51 8.42 7.94
N VAL A 105 -2.77 9.13 7.10
CA VAL A 105 -1.31 9.01 6.96
C VAL A 105 -0.70 10.35 7.35
N GLN A 106 0.32 10.35 8.19
CA GLN A 106 1.04 11.56 8.61
C GLN A 106 2.50 11.50 8.18
N GLY A 107 3.04 12.62 7.71
CA GLY A 107 4.43 12.77 7.32
C GLY A 107 4.62 13.90 6.32
N ALA A 108 5.85 14.14 5.90
CA ALA A 108 6.15 15.19 4.94
C ALA A 108 5.55 14.86 3.56
N PRO A 109 5.04 15.84 2.79
CA PRO A 109 4.48 15.60 1.46
C PRO A 109 5.40 14.81 0.53
N GLU A 110 6.71 15.06 0.60
CA GLU A 110 7.73 14.37 -0.21
C GLU A 110 7.86 12.89 0.16
N ALA A 111 7.69 12.55 1.45
CA ALA A 111 7.69 11.17 1.93
C ALA A 111 6.42 10.44 1.49
N VAL A 112 5.26 11.09 1.56
CA VAL A 112 3.98 10.55 1.06
C VAL A 112 4.09 10.25 -0.43
N ASP A 113 4.65 11.17 -1.19
CA ASP A 113 4.86 11.00 -2.63
C ASP A 113 5.83 9.87 -2.98
N ARG A 114 6.91 9.72 -2.20
CA ARG A 114 7.84 8.60 -2.36
C ARG A 114 7.14 7.27 -2.09
N ALA A 115 6.40 7.18 -0.98
CA ALA A 115 5.66 5.99 -0.61
C ALA A 115 4.58 5.63 -1.62
N GLN A 116 3.85 6.62 -2.14
CA GLN A 116 2.88 6.45 -3.21
C GLN A 116 3.53 5.80 -4.44
N ARG A 117 4.69 6.30 -4.89
CA ARG A 117 5.39 5.74 -6.05
C ARG A 117 5.92 4.32 -5.79
N MET A 118 6.45 4.06 -4.60
CA MET A 118 6.97 2.74 -4.24
C MET A 118 5.84 1.71 -4.19
N LEU A 119 4.78 1.98 -3.43
CA LEU A 119 3.71 1.01 -3.15
C LEU A 119 2.74 0.81 -4.31
N HIS A 120 2.62 1.79 -5.22
CA HIS A 120 1.83 1.65 -6.44
C HIS A 120 2.35 0.52 -7.33
N TRP A 121 1.43 -0.14 -8.04
CA TRP A 121 1.75 -1.07 -9.11
C TRP A 121 0.89 -0.77 -10.35
N THR A 122 1.46 -0.93 -11.54
CA THR A 122 0.80 -0.53 -12.80
C THR A 122 -0.48 -1.32 -13.09
N LEU A 123 -0.54 -2.56 -12.62
CA LEU A 123 -1.73 -3.41 -12.69
C LEU A 123 -2.46 -3.36 -11.36
N ALA A 124 -3.71 -2.90 -11.38
CA ALA A 124 -4.58 -2.96 -10.21
C ALA A 124 -4.77 -4.43 -9.77
N PRO A 125 -4.72 -4.72 -8.46
CA PRO A 125 -4.94 -6.06 -7.95
C PRO A 125 -6.38 -6.51 -8.20
N TRP A 126 -6.57 -7.80 -8.47
CA TRP A 126 -7.87 -8.38 -8.74
C TRP A 126 -7.96 -9.80 -8.16
N CYS A 127 -9.18 -10.23 -7.85
CA CYS A 127 -9.48 -11.58 -7.39
C CYS A 127 -10.43 -12.26 -8.37
N SER A 128 -10.07 -13.44 -8.87
CA SER A 128 -10.92 -14.25 -9.75
C SER A 128 -11.83 -15.24 -9.04
N VAL A 129 -11.63 -15.43 -7.73
CA VAL A 129 -12.23 -16.53 -6.96
C VAL A 129 -12.98 -16.03 -5.73
N HIS A 130 -13.92 -16.84 -5.27
CA HIS A 130 -14.64 -16.62 -4.01
C HIS A 130 -14.19 -17.69 -3.00
N PHE A 131 -14.01 -17.27 -1.75
CA PHE A 131 -13.66 -18.11 -0.60
C PHE A 131 -14.28 -17.54 0.66
#